data_AF-A0A6G1DIM3-F1
#
_entry.id   AF-A0A6G1DIM3-F1
#
_cell.length_a   1.000
_cell.length_b   1.000
_cell.length_c   1.000
_cell.angle_alpha   90.00
_cell.angle_beta   90.00
_cell.angle_gamma   90.00
#
_symmetry.space_group_name_H-M   'P 1'
#
loop_
_entity.id
_entity.type
_entity.pdbx_description
1 polymer ?
#
loop_
_entity_poly.entity_id
_entity_poly.type
_entity_poly.pdbx_seq_one_letter_code
_entity_poly.pdbx_strand_id
1 'polypeptide(L)'
;MAAFLAMEAGVRLAHKTLPTTRTQLPCAAAIRPPPSPTIYRLLPPPTRPPSTAASSPAIMAATRGSLLLLLLLLLGPAAAESPLMMACAKTPHPDVCITVLSAIPECMTVGDPRVLAEHAVRAAGTIGAAAGTFARSELDIVKDTDLWQCLDECAEDIEEAVSHLDDSDGEVDIDAKFRDVRLFMDVAERDSWSCEESCRDAPPSPVKAAMLEKNEAFERFLRVTGALIEQAIGSPDAPAPAPAADQY
;
A
#
# COMPACT_ATOMS: atom_id res chain seq x y z
N MET A 1 -5.85 -13.12 32.57
CA MET A 1 -4.45 -12.93 33.05
C MET A 1 -3.68 -14.25 33.14
N ALA A 2 -3.80 -15.14 32.14
CA ALA A 2 -3.04 -16.40 32.08
C ALA A 2 -2.45 -16.69 30.68
N ALA A 3 -2.63 -15.77 29.71
CA ALA A 3 -2.09 -15.89 28.36
C ALA A 3 -0.81 -15.06 28.14
N PHE A 4 -0.43 -14.20 29.10
CA PHE A 4 0.68 -13.26 28.98
C PHE A 4 2.06 -13.85 29.35
N LEU A 5 2.13 -15.12 29.76
CA LEU A 5 3.35 -15.73 30.32
C LEU A 5 4.02 -16.78 29.41
N ALA A 6 3.55 -16.97 28.17
CA ALA A 6 4.10 -17.99 27.27
C ALA A 6 5.08 -17.45 26.22
N MET A 7 5.23 -16.14 26.05
CA MET A 7 6.09 -15.54 25.01
C MET A 7 7.48 -15.09 25.49
N GLU A 8 7.77 -15.09 26.80
CA GLU A 8 9.08 -14.64 27.33
C GLU A 8 10.19 -15.73 27.37
N ALA A 9 9.94 -16.96 26.90
CA ALA A 9 10.89 -18.07 27.08
C ALA A 9 11.86 -18.34 25.91
N GLY A 10 11.95 -17.47 24.90
CA GLY A 10 12.70 -17.75 23.65
C GLY A 10 14.02 -17.00 23.45
N VAL A 11 14.31 -15.93 24.19
CA VAL A 11 15.45 -15.04 23.90
C VAL A 11 16.56 -15.23 24.92
N ARG A 12 17.32 -16.33 24.80
CA ARG A 12 18.67 -16.47 25.39
C ARG A 12 19.31 -17.77 24.90
N LEU A 13 20.02 -17.71 23.76
CA LEU A 13 21.34 -18.31 23.53
C LEU A 13 21.67 -18.24 22.03
N ALA A 14 22.50 -17.28 21.61
CA ALA A 14 23.46 -17.45 20.50
C ALA A 14 24.34 -16.19 20.32
N HIS A 15 25.19 -15.90 21.32
CA HIS A 15 26.40 -15.13 21.03
C HIS A 15 27.43 -16.10 20.40
N LYS A 16 27.58 -16.07 19.08
CA LYS A 16 28.76 -16.62 18.40
C LYS A 16 29.06 -15.89 17.09
N THR A 17 29.97 -14.92 17.19
CA THR A 17 31.02 -14.55 16.22
C THR A 17 30.72 -14.71 14.72
N LEU A 18 30.49 -13.56 14.05
CA LEU A 18 30.61 -13.36 12.60
C LEU A 18 32.04 -13.62 12.09
N PRO A 19 32.18 -13.93 10.79
CA PRO A 19 33.17 -13.27 9.96
C PRO A 19 32.53 -12.41 8.87
N THR A 20 33.02 -11.17 8.84
CA THR A 20 32.86 -10.14 7.84
C THR A 20 33.19 -10.63 6.43
N THR A 21 32.26 -10.50 5.47
CA THR A 21 32.43 -9.90 4.13
C THR A 21 31.30 -10.32 3.18
N ARG A 22 30.42 -9.37 2.81
CA ARG A 22 30.17 -9.08 1.39
C ARG A 22 29.33 -7.81 1.20
N THR A 23 29.91 -6.95 0.39
CA THR A 23 29.35 -5.77 -0.27
C THR A 23 27.97 -6.04 -0.89
N GLN A 24 26.95 -5.33 -0.43
CA GLN A 24 25.80 -4.94 -1.24
C GLN A 24 25.49 -3.46 -0.97
N LEU A 25 25.54 -2.69 -2.05
CA LEU A 25 25.20 -1.28 -2.10
C LEU A 25 23.73 -1.09 -1.65
N PRO A 26 23.42 -0.01 -0.91
CA PRO A 26 22.04 0.31 -0.59
C PRO A 26 21.34 0.85 -1.84
N CYS A 27 20.28 0.16 -2.28
CA CYS A 27 19.19 0.80 -3.02
C CYS A 27 18.41 1.71 -2.06
N ALA A 28 19.03 2.80 -1.64
CA ALA A 28 18.32 3.97 -1.14
C ALA A 28 17.70 4.67 -2.36
N ALA A 29 16.64 4.05 -2.92
CA ALA A 29 15.75 4.77 -3.81
C ALA A 29 15.04 5.83 -2.96
N ALA A 30 15.36 7.09 -3.23
CA ALA A 30 14.71 8.24 -2.62
C ALA A 30 13.20 8.22 -2.94
N ILE A 31 12.41 7.59 -2.09
CA ILE A 31 10.96 7.78 -2.05
C ILE A 31 10.77 9.22 -1.58
N ARG A 32 10.43 10.10 -2.53
CA ARG A 32 10.06 11.48 -2.20
C ARG A 32 8.86 11.44 -1.25
N PRO A 33 8.87 12.21 -0.15
CA PRO A 33 7.68 12.37 0.68
C PRO A 33 6.53 12.93 -0.18
N PRO A 34 5.28 12.52 0.06
CA PRO A 34 4.13 13.10 -0.62
C PRO A 34 4.05 14.60 -0.35
N PRO A 35 3.64 15.43 -1.32
CA PRO A 35 3.50 16.87 -1.11
C PRO A 35 2.37 17.15 -0.11
N SER A 36 2.67 17.96 0.92
CA SER A 36 1.69 18.46 1.88
C SER A 36 0.53 19.20 1.19
N PRO A 37 -0.73 19.04 1.65
CA PRO A 37 -1.88 19.72 1.08
C PRO A 37 -1.98 21.14 1.65
N THR A 38 -1.20 22.10 1.16
CA THR A 38 -1.35 23.51 1.62
C THR A 38 -1.31 24.55 0.51
N ILE A 39 -1.22 24.17 -0.77
CA ILE A 39 -1.18 25.16 -1.86
C ILE A 39 -2.20 24.82 -2.96
N TYR A 40 -3.49 24.89 -2.61
CA TYR A 40 -4.59 25.07 -3.57
C TYR A 40 -5.47 26.26 -3.18
N ARG A 41 -4.85 27.41 -2.89
CA ARG A 41 -5.53 28.69 -2.94
C ARG A 41 -4.78 29.62 -3.89
N LEU A 42 -5.55 30.19 -4.82
CA LEU A 42 -5.20 31.23 -5.80
C LEU A 42 -4.76 30.72 -7.18
N LEU A 43 -5.65 30.05 -7.90
CA LEU A 43 -5.73 30.24 -9.36
C LEU A 43 -7.05 30.95 -9.71
N PRO A 44 -7.01 32.10 -10.42
CA PRO A 44 -8.20 32.74 -10.95
C PRO A 44 -8.79 31.90 -12.11
N PRO A 45 -10.12 31.99 -12.36
CA PRO A 45 -10.78 31.21 -13.40
C PRO A 45 -10.34 31.64 -14.80
N PRO A 46 -10.33 30.72 -15.79
CA PRO A 46 -9.99 31.05 -17.17
C PRO A 46 -11.07 31.94 -17.80
N THR A 47 -10.65 33.10 -18.30
CA THR A 47 -11.47 34.00 -19.11
C THR A 47 -11.75 33.38 -20.48
N ARG A 48 -13.04 33.28 -20.80
CA ARG A 48 -13.60 32.81 -22.07
C ARG A 48 -13.17 33.73 -23.23
N PRO A 49 -12.64 33.22 -24.37
CA PRO A 49 -12.39 34.05 -25.55
C PRO A 49 -13.69 34.32 -26.33
N PRO A 50 -13.78 35.46 -27.05
CA PRO A 50 -14.98 35.88 -27.76
C PRO A 50 -15.19 35.13 -29.08
N SER A 51 -16.48 34.97 -29.38
CA SER A 51 -17.04 34.44 -30.63
C SER A 51 -16.79 35.40 -31.79
N THR A 52 -16.18 34.91 -32.87
CA THR A 52 -16.26 35.54 -34.19
C THR A 52 -16.77 34.53 -35.21
N ALA A 53 -17.98 34.80 -35.68
CA ALA A 53 -18.56 34.20 -36.87
C ALA A 53 -17.91 34.82 -38.12
N ALA A 54 -17.64 34.01 -39.15
CA ALA A 54 -17.98 34.30 -40.55
C ALA A 54 -17.45 33.23 -41.52
N SER A 55 -18.42 32.64 -42.23
CA SER A 55 -18.42 32.41 -43.68
C SER A 55 -17.60 31.27 -44.32
N SER A 56 -18.36 30.27 -44.82
CA SER A 56 -17.97 29.31 -45.87
C SER A 56 -17.69 29.98 -47.23
N PRO A 57 -17.08 29.27 -48.19
CA PRO A 57 -17.89 28.52 -49.15
C PRO A 57 -17.38 27.10 -49.50
N ALA A 58 -18.28 26.36 -50.15
CA ALA A 58 -18.25 24.93 -50.42
C ALA A 58 -17.26 24.48 -51.50
N ILE A 59 -16.78 23.23 -51.39
CA ILE A 59 -16.45 22.39 -52.55
C ILE A 59 -16.93 20.95 -52.26
N MET A 60 -17.95 20.51 -53.02
CA MET A 60 -18.33 19.11 -53.17
C MET A 60 -17.31 18.42 -54.08
N ALA A 61 -16.67 17.35 -53.60
CA ALA A 61 -16.23 16.26 -54.45
C ALA A 61 -15.88 15.03 -53.59
N ALA A 62 -16.49 13.89 -53.93
CA ALA A 62 -15.88 12.56 -53.95
C ALA A 62 -15.30 12.08 -52.59
N THR A 63 -15.85 11.08 -51.90
CA THR A 63 -15.92 9.67 -52.34
C THR A 63 -16.17 8.83 -51.08
N ARG A 64 -16.68 7.62 -51.28
CA ARG A 64 -17.06 6.58 -50.32
C ARG A 64 -16.02 6.15 -49.24
N GLY A 65 -14.91 6.87 -49.05
CA GLY A 65 -13.87 6.56 -48.06
C GLY A 65 -14.10 7.15 -46.66
N SER A 66 -15.04 8.08 -46.50
CA SER A 66 -15.18 8.86 -45.25
C SER A 66 -15.90 8.11 -44.11
N LEU A 67 -16.79 7.16 -44.42
CA LEU A 67 -17.43 6.33 -43.37
C LEU A 67 -16.44 5.32 -42.75
N LEU A 68 -15.51 4.77 -43.54
CA LEU A 68 -14.50 3.84 -43.02
C LEU A 68 -13.50 4.53 -42.08
N LEU A 69 -13.12 5.79 -42.38
CA LEU A 69 -12.28 6.59 -41.48
C LEU A 69 -13.02 6.94 -40.17
N LEU A 70 -14.31 7.26 -40.21
CA LEU A 70 -15.11 7.48 -38.99
C LEU A 70 -15.32 6.19 -38.18
N LEU A 71 -15.51 5.04 -38.82
CA LEU A 71 -15.60 3.75 -38.13
C LEU A 71 -14.26 3.32 -37.50
N LEU A 72 -13.13 3.64 -38.13
CA LEU A 72 -11.79 3.36 -37.57
C LEU A 72 -11.43 4.28 -36.38
N LEU A 73 -12.01 5.49 -36.30
CA LEU A 73 -11.86 6.39 -35.15
C LEU A 73 -12.75 6.02 -33.94
N LEU A 74 -13.80 5.21 -34.16
CA LEU A 74 -14.65 4.65 -33.10
C LEU A 74 -14.08 3.34 -32.52
N LEU A 75 -13.17 2.69 -33.24
CA LEU A 75 -12.28 1.67 -32.67
C LEU A 75 -11.06 2.38 -32.04
N GLY A 76 -11.32 3.13 -30.97
CA GLY A 76 -10.24 3.44 -30.03
C GLY A 76 -9.64 2.11 -29.55
N PRO A 77 -8.32 2.04 -29.28
CA PRO A 77 -7.79 0.88 -28.60
C PRO A 77 -8.61 0.73 -27.32
N ALA A 78 -9.29 -0.42 -27.15
CA ALA A 78 -9.70 -0.82 -25.82
C ALA A 78 -8.40 -0.76 -25.01
N ALA A 79 -8.30 0.23 -24.11
CA ALA A 79 -7.11 0.39 -23.30
C ALA A 79 -6.95 -0.94 -22.58
N ALA A 80 -5.99 -1.74 -23.02
CA ALA A 80 -5.66 -2.96 -22.32
C ALA A 80 -5.22 -2.49 -20.94
N GLU A 81 -6.06 -2.75 -19.94
CA GLU A 81 -5.76 -2.39 -18.56
C GLU A 81 -4.41 -3.02 -18.22
N SER A 82 -3.51 -2.24 -17.61
CA SER A 82 -2.20 -2.77 -17.28
C SER A 82 -2.36 -3.95 -16.31
N PRO A 83 -1.44 -4.93 -16.32
CA PRO A 83 -1.50 -6.05 -15.40
C PRO A 83 -1.62 -5.62 -13.92
N LEU A 84 -0.97 -4.51 -13.56
CA LEU A 84 -1.11 -3.87 -12.26
C LEU A 84 -2.55 -3.38 -11.98
N MET A 85 -3.19 -2.70 -12.93
CA MET A 85 -4.56 -2.21 -12.75
C MET A 85 -5.53 -3.37 -12.53
N MET A 86 -5.38 -4.47 -13.28
CA MET A 86 -6.22 -5.66 -13.09
C MET A 86 -6.03 -6.34 -11.74
N ALA A 87 -4.79 -6.38 -11.21
CA ALA A 87 -4.51 -6.92 -9.88
C ALA A 87 -5.07 -6.01 -8.78
N CYS A 88 -4.83 -4.70 -8.89
CA CYS A 88 -5.31 -3.71 -7.92
C CYS A 88 -6.84 -3.58 -7.92
N ALA A 89 -7.52 -3.81 -9.04
CA ALA A 89 -8.99 -3.80 -9.11
C ALA A 89 -9.66 -4.86 -8.19
N LYS A 90 -8.92 -5.89 -7.77
CA LYS A 90 -9.40 -6.94 -6.85
C LYS A 90 -9.09 -6.65 -5.38
N THR A 91 -8.49 -5.49 -5.09
CA THR A 91 -8.13 -5.07 -3.73
C THR A 91 -9.20 -4.11 -3.17
N PRO A 92 -9.34 -4.00 -1.83
CA PRO A 92 -10.33 -3.11 -1.22
C PRO A 92 -10.05 -1.61 -1.47
N HIS A 93 -8.82 -1.23 -1.83
CA HIS A 93 -8.43 0.15 -2.16
C HIS A 93 -7.61 0.19 -3.46
N PRO A 94 -8.26 0.06 -4.64
CA PRO A 94 -7.57 -0.03 -5.92
C PRO A 94 -6.71 1.20 -6.25
N ASP A 95 -7.17 2.39 -5.88
CA ASP A 95 -6.47 3.66 -6.07
C ASP A 95 -5.18 3.72 -5.24
N VAL A 96 -5.25 3.29 -3.98
CA VAL A 96 -4.10 3.21 -3.07
C VAL A 96 -3.11 2.16 -3.58
N CYS A 97 -3.59 0.99 -4.00
CA CYS A 97 -2.78 -0.06 -4.61
C CYS A 97 -2.00 0.45 -5.84
N ILE A 98 -2.69 1.09 -6.78
CA ILE A 98 -2.07 1.64 -8.00
C ILE A 98 -1.06 2.73 -7.63
N THR A 99 -1.43 3.65 -6.75
CA THR A 99 -0.58 4.79 -6.37
C THR A 99 0.76 4.31 -5.81
N VAL A 100 0.73 3.35 -4.89
CA VAL A 100 1.94 2.86 -4.24
C VAL A 100 2.76 1.96 -5.17
N LEU A 101 2.12 0.98 -5.82
CA LEU A 101 2.86 -0.01 -6.62
C LEU A 101 3.31 0.52 -7.97
N SER A 102 2.63 1.52 -8.56
CA SER A 102 3.10 2.14 -9.81
C SER A 102 4.40 2.95 -9.64
N ALA A 103 4.76 3.32 -8.41
CA ALA A 103 6.06 3.93 -8.12
C ALA A 103 7.22 2.91 -8.20
N ILE A 104 6.92 1.61 -8.31
CA ILE A 104 7.88 0.52 -8.40
C ILE A 104 7.91 0.01 -9.85
N PRO A 105 9.01 0.21 -10.60
CA PRO A 105 9.10 -0.18 -12.00
C PRO A 105 8.77 -1.66 -12.28
N GLU A 106 9.16 -2.54 -11.36
CA GLU A 106 8.93 -3.98 -11.42
C GLU A 106 7.43 -4.31 -11.41
N CYS A 107 6.64 -3.56 -10.65
CA CYS A 107 5.19 -3.77 -10.53
C CYS A 107 4.40 -3.25 -11.74
N MET A 108 4.94 -2.30 -12.52
CA MET A 108 4.21 -1.71 -13.65
C MET A 108 4.05 -2.67 -14.84
N THR A 109 4.99 -3.59 -15.00
CA THR A 109 5.09 -4.47 -16.17
C THR A 109 4.68 -5.91 -15.87
N VAL A 110 4.55 -6.25 -14.59
CA VAL A 110 4.29 -7.60 -14.09
C VAL A 110 2.94 -7.61 -13.36
N GLY A 111 2.06 -8.53 -13.76
CA GLY A 111 0.80 -8.80 -13.05
C GLY A 111 0.84 -10.10 -12.24
N ASP A 112 2.04 -10.64 -12.01
CA ASP A 112 2.24 -11.80 -11.15
C ASP A 112 1.84 -11.41 -9.71
N PRO A 113 0.77 -12.01 -9.15
CA PRO A 113 0.31 -11.71 -7.80
C PRO A 113 1.41 -11.86 -6.75
N ARG A 114 2.36 -12.78 -6.96
CA ARG A 114 3.43 -13.06 -6.00
C ARG A 114 4.44 -11.92 -5.92
N VAL A 115 4.86 -11.42 -7.07
CA VAL A 115 5.74 -10.25 -7.17
C VAL A 115 5.05 -9.01 -6.58
N LEU A 116 3.78 -8.80 -6.92
CA LEU A 116 3.01 -7.67 -6.39
C LEU A 116 2.84 -7.75 -4.86
N ALA A 117 2.56 -8.94 -4.32
CA ALA A 117 2.45 -9.16 -2.87
C ALA A 117 3.78 -8.91 -2.14
N GLU A 118 4.90 -9.38 -2.69
CA GLU A 118 6.22 -9.17 -2.07
C GLU A 118 6.60 -7.68 -2.03
N HIS A 119 6.36 -6.96 -3.13
CA HIS A 119 6.56 -5.52 -3.17
C HIS A 119 5.58 -4.76 -2.27
N ALA A 120 4.34 -5.24 -2.14
CA ALA A 120 3.36 -4.66 -1.23
C ALA A 120 3.77 -4.83 0.24
N VAL A 121 4.26 -6.00 0.67
CA VAL A 121 4.78 -6.20 2.04
C VAL A 121 5.91 -5.22 2.35
N ARG A 122 6.89 -5.09 1.44
CA ARG A 122 8.01 -4.14 1.61
C ARG A 122 7.54 -2.67 1.65
N ALA A 123 6.60 -2.30 0.78
CA ALA A 123 6.04 -0.96 0.77
C ALA A 123 5.20 -0.67 2.04
N ALA A 124 4.47 -1.66 2.56
CA ALA A 124 3.73 -1.54 3.81
C ALA A 124 4.67 -1.31 4.99
N GLY A 125 5.78 -2.06 5.07
CA GLY A 125 6.81 -1.85 6.08
C GLY A 125 7.40 -0.43 6.02
N THR A 126 7.64 0.08 4.81
CA THR A 126 8.14 1.46 4.62
C THR A 126 7.11 2.52 5.05
N ILE A 127 5.83 2.35 4.70
CA ILE A 127 4.76 3.28 5.07
C ILE A 127 4.54 3.27 6.58
N GLY A 128 4.47 2.09 7.21
CA GLY A 128 4.37 1.93 8.65
C GLY A 128 5.56 2.54 9.38
N ALA A 129 6.79 2.24 8.97
CA ALA A 129 7.99 2.81 9.59
C ALA A 129 8.00 4.35 9.55
N ALA A 130 7.53 4.95 8.45
CA ALA A 130 7.39 6.41 8.36
C ALA A 130 6.32 6.97 9.30
N ALA A 131 5.22 6.24 9.54
CA ALA A 131 4.17 6.60 10.47
C ALA A 131 4.67 6.49 11.94
N GLY A 132 5.31 5.38 12.31
CA GLY A 132 5.91 5.20 13.64
C GLY A 132 7.02 6.23 13.92
N THR A 133 7.89 6.50 12.95
CA THR A 133 8.93 7.55 13.07
C THR A 133 8.30 8.91 13.34
N PHE A 134 7.20 9.26 12.67
CA PHE A 134 6.49 10.50 12.92
C PHE A 134 5.96 10.55 14.36
N ALA A 135 5.25 9.51 14.80
CA ALA A 135 4.73 9.41 16.16
C ALA A 135 5.84 9.62 17.21
N ARG A 136 6.94 8.88 17.09
CA ARG A 136 8.11 8.98 17.98
C ARG A 136 8.74 10.37 17.97
N SER A 137 8.82 11.03 16.81
CA SER A 137 9.43 12.36 16.68
C SER A 137 8.65 13.48 17.37
N GLU A 138 7.35 13.28 17.59
CA GLU A 138 6.46 14.27 18.19
C GLU A 138 6.32 14.09 19.71
N LEU A 139 6.76 12.95 20.28
CA LEU A 139 6.62 12.64 21.72
C LEU A 139 7.27 13.68 22.63
N ASP A 140 8.44 14.22 22.26
CA ASP A 140 9.11 15.27 23.03
C ASP A 140 8.35 16.60 23.03
N ILE A 141 7.56 16.86 21.98
CA ILE A 141 6.78 18.09 21.80
C ILE A 141 5.48 18.02 22.60
N VAL A 142 4.83 16.86 22.61
CA VAL A 142 3.51 16.66 23.24
C VAL A 142 3.61 16.14 24.67
N LYS A 143 4.81 16.14 25.24
CA LYS A 143 5.09 15.65 26.59
C LYS A 143 4.14 16.28 27.62
N ASP A 144 3.73 15.47 28.59
CA ASP A 144 2.83 15.86 29.69
C ASP A 144 1.40 16.26 29.23
N THR A 145 0.98 15.82 28.05
CA THR A 145 -0.39 15.98 27.54
C THR A 145 -1.03 14.62 27.24
N ASP A 146 -2.37 14.56 27.19
CA ASP A 146 -3.11 13.34 26.79
C ASP A 146 -2.75 12.85 25.37
N LEU A 147 -2.19 13.74 24.54
CA LEU A 147 -1.70 13.39 23.21
C LEU A 147 -0.44 12.52 23.26
N TRP A 148 0.35 12.59 24.34
CA TRP A 148 1.54 11.75 24.50
C TRP A 148 1.18 10.27 24.51
N GLN A 149 0.19 9.88 25.33
CA GLN A 149 -0.24 8.48 25.42
C GLN A 149 -0.79 7.97 24.09
N CYS A 150 -1.60 8.78 23.41
CA CYS A 150 -2.10 8.50 22.06
C CYS A 150 -0.97 8.20 21.06
N LEU A 151 0.08 9.04 21.04
CA LEU A 151 1.19 8.86 20.11
C LEU A 151 2.12 7.71 20.50
N ASP A 152 2.32 7.47 21.80
CA ASP A 152 3.21 6.41 22.29
C ASP A 152 2.61 5.04 22.00
N GLU A 153 1.33 4.83 22.37
CA GLU A 153 0.59 3.61 22.05
C GLU A 153 0.56 3.42 20.52
N CYS A 154 0.11 4.41 19.74
CA CYS A 154 0.10 4.31 18.28
C CYS A 154 1.48 4.00 17.66
N ALA A 155 2.58 4.51 18.24
CA ALA A 155 3.93 4.22 17.76
C ALA A 155 4.32 2.77 18.04
N GLU A 156 4.10 2.29 19.27
CA GLU A 156 4.31 0.89 19.64
C GLU A 156 3.52 -0.03 18.69
N ASP A 157 2.29 0.37 18.38
CA ASP A 157 1.39 -0.44 17.57
C ASP A 157 1.89 -0.63 16.14
N ILE A 158 2.30 0.49 15.54
CA ILE A 158 2.85 0.51 14.20
C ILE A 158 4.19 -0.20 14.14
N GLU A 159 5.04 -0.04 15.16
CA GLU A 159 6.36 -0.68 15.21
C GLU A 159 6.26 -2.21 15.32
N GLU A 160 5.34 -2.72 16.13
CA GLU A 160 5.05 -4.16 16.18
C GLU A 160 4.55 -4.66 14.82
N ALA A 161 3.60 -3.95 14.20
CA ALA A 161 3.10 -4.31 12.88
C ALA A 161 4.19 -4.32 11.81
N VAL A 162 5.09 -3.33 11.83
CA VAL A 162 6.25 -3.25 10.93
C VAL A 162 7.22 -4.40 11.19
N SER A 163 7.46 -4.79 12.45
CA SER A 163 8.36 -5.91 12.76
C SER A 163 7.88 -7.23 12.12
N HIS A 164 6.57 -7.47 12.10
CA HIS A 164 5.99 -8.64 11.43
C HIS A 164 6.09 -8.58 9.89
N LEU A 165 6.23 -7.39 9.31
CA LEU A 165 6.49 -7.21 7.88
C LEU A 165 7.99 -7.34 7.56
N ASP A 166 8.88 -6.92 8.45
CA ASP A 166 10.35 -6.90 8.27
C ASP A 166 11.00 -8.26 8.57
N ASP A 167 10.45 -9.04 9.51
CA ASP A 167 10.86 -10.44 9.78
C ASP A 167 10.67 -11.37 8.56
N SER A 168 10.16 -10.83 7.45
CA SER A 168 10.12 -11.47 6.14
C SER A 168 11.47 -11.47 5.40
N ASP A 169 12.54 -10.85 5.93
CA ASP A 169 13.87 -10.86 5.30
C ASP A 169 14.71 -12.09 5.71
N GLY A 170 14.90 -13.01 4.76
CA GLY A 170 15.66 -14.26 4.95
C GLY A 170 15.42 -15.30 3.85
N GLU A 171 16.24 -16.36 3.83
CA GLU A 171 16.13 -17.51 2.91
C GLU A 171 14.99 -18.48 3.33
N VAL A 172 13.80 -17.92 3.56
CA VAL A 172 12.59 -18.64 3.96
C VAL A 172 11.64 -18.76 2.77
N ASP A 173 10.89 -19.85 2.71
CA ASP A 173 9.77 -20.01 1.77
C ASP A 173 8.83 -18.80 1.84
N ILE A 174 8.72 -18.05 0.75
CA ILE A 174 7.90 -16.85 0.66
C ILE A 174 6.40 -17.12 0.84
N ASP A 175 5.90 -18.34 0.56
CA ASP A 175 4.51 -18.67 0.90
C ASP A 175 4.32 -18.81 2.40
N ALA A 176 5.32 -19.31 3.13
CA ALA A 176 5.28 -19.32 4.59
C ALA A 176 5.30 -17.90 5.14
N LYS A 177 6.14 -17.02 4.59
CA LYS A 177 6.16 -15.60 4.96
C LYS A 177 4.81 -14.93 4.73
N PHE A 178 4.19 -15.15 3.58
CA PHE A 178 2.86 -14.62 3.27
C PHE A 178 1.79 -15.13 4.23
N ARG A 179 1.85 -16.41 4.64
CA ARG A 179 0.95 -16.94 5.67
C ARG A 179 1.18 -16.28 7.02
N ASP A 180 2.43 -16.05 7.43
CA ASP A 180 2.76 -15.41 8.71
C ASP A 180 2.28 -13.95 8.74
N VAL A 181 2.55 -13.18 7.68
CA VAL A 181 2.04 -11.81 7.53
C VAL A 181 0.51 -11.80 7.57
N ARG A 182 -0.14 -12.73 6.86
CA ARG A 182 -1.61 -12.80 6.85
C ARG A 182 -2.19 -13.13 8.22
N LEU A 183 -1.59 -14.10 8.92
CA LEU A 183 -1.99 -14.48 10.26
C LEU A 183 -1.88 -13.29 11.23
N PHE A 184 -0.78 -12.54 11.15
CA PHE A 184 -0.61 -11.32 11.95
C PHE A 184 -1.71 -10.31 11.64
N MET A 185 -1.97 -10.02 10.35
CA MET A 185 -3.03 -9.09 9.96
C MET A 185 -4.41 -9.51 10.48
N ASP A 186 -4.75 -10.79 10.38
CA ASP A 186 -6.04 -11.31 10.87
C ASP A 186 -6.16 -11.20 12.41
N VAL A 187 -5.06 -11.34 13.14
CA VAL A 187 -5.01 -11.13 14.60
C VAL A 187 -5.14 -9.64 14.93
N ALA A 188 -4.36 -8.78 14.28
CA ALA A 188 -4.37 -7.34 14.48
C ALA A 188 -5.76 -6.73 14.21
N GLU A 189 -6.44 -7.15 13.13
CA GLU A 189 -7.81 -6.71 12.83
C GLU A 189 -8.82 -7.14 13.90
N ARG A 190 -8.61 -8.30 14.55
CA ARG A 190 -9.52 -8.83 15.58
C ARG A 190 -9.34 -8.19 16.95
N ASP A 191 -8.13 -7.78 17.28
CA ASP A 191 -7.82 -7.16 18.56
C ASP A 191 -8.25 -5.68 18.61
N SER A 192 -8.89 -5.17 17.53
CA SER A 192 -9.44 -3.82 17.40
C SER A 192 -8.43 -2.71 17.70
N TRP A 193 -7.15 -3.04 17.49
CA TRP A 193 -6.02 -2.20 17.79
C TRP A 193 -5.81 -1.23 16.65
N SER A 194 -6.04 0.06 16.91
CA SER A 194 -5.84 1.11 15.93
C SER A 194 -5.46 2.39 16.64
N CYS A 195 -4.62 3.19 15.98
CA CYS A 195 -4.29 4.53 16.49
C CYS A 195 -5.54 5.40 16.69
N GLU A 196 -6.61 5.17 15.92
CA GLU A 196 -7.88 5.89 16.09
C GLU A 196 -8.49 5.62 17.49
N GLU A 197 -8.42 4.37 17.97
CA GLU A 197 -8.90 3.99 19.30
C GLU A 197 -7.99 4.55 20.40
N SER A 198 -6.66 4.37 20.29
CA SER A 198 -5.67 4.89 21.25
C SER A 198 -5.73 6.42 21.35
N CYS A 199 -6.08 7.09 20.25
CA CYS A 199 -6.18 8.54 20.19
C CYS A 199 -7.59 9.09 20.41
N ARG A 200 -8.62 8.26 20.63
CA ARG A 200 -10.02 8.70 20.69
C ARG A 200 -10.23 9.88 21.64
N ASP A 201 -9.68 9.76 22.84
CA ASP A 201 -9.91 10.70 23.95
C ASP A 201 -8.91 11.87 23.97
N ALA A 202 -7.86 11.83 23.13
CA ALA A 202 -6.90 12.92 23.00
C ALA A 202 -7.52 14.17 22.33
N PRO A 203 -7.22 15.40 22.80
CA PRO A 203 -7.74 16.62 22.21
C PRO A 203 -7.37 16.78 20.72
N PRO A 204 -8.23 17.39 19.88
CA PRO A 204 -7.90 17.68 18.49
C PRO A 204 -6.66 18.58 18.37
N SER A 205 -5.71 18.17 17.55
CA SER A 205 -4.49 18.93 17.26
C SER A 205 -3.99 18.62 15.83
N PRO A 206 -3.15 19.48 15.24
CA PRO A 206 -2.50 19.17 13.97
C PRO A 206 -1.65 17.90 14.02
N VAL A 207 -1.01 17.62 15.15
CA VAL A 207 -0.19 16.42 15.36
C VAL A 207 -1.05 15.16 15.39
N LYS A 208 -2.16 15.17 16.15
CA LYS A 208 -3.14 14.07 16.15
C LYS A 208 -3.68 13.82 14.74
N ALA A 209 -4.09 14.87 14.03
CA ALA A 209 -4.62 14.75 12.67
C ALA A 209 -3.60 14.15 11.70
N ALA A 210 -2.35 14.61 11.75
CA ALA A 210 -1.27 14.09 10.92
C ALA A 210 -0.92 12.63 11.27
N MET A 211 -0.99 12.24 12.55
CA MET A 211 -0.77 10.87 12.96
C MET A 211 -1.86 9.95 12.43
N LEU A 212 -3.13 10.31 12.64
CA LEU A 212 -4.26 9.51 12.17
C LEU A 212 -4.28 9.38 10.65
N GLU A 213 -3.95 10.44 9.90
CA GLU A 213 -3.80 10.37 8.44
C GLU A 213 -2.72 9.38 8.00
N LYS A 214 -1.56 9.37 8.69
CA LYS A 214 -0.46 8.44 8.39
C LYS A 214 -0.83 6.99 8.74
N ASN A 215 -1.47 6.79 9.89
CA ASN A 215 -1.94 5.48 10.29
C ASN A 215 -3.01 4.95 9.33
N GLU A 216 -3.98 5.78 8.94
CA GLU A 216 -5.01 5.38 7.97
C GLU A 216 -4.39 4.99 6.62
N ALA A 217 -3.35 5.70 6.16
CA ALA A 217 -2.63 5.33 4.95
C ALA A 217 -1.93 3.97 5.10
N PHE A 218 -1.33 3.69 6.25
CA PHE A 218 -0.73 2.39 6.57
C PHE A 218 -1.77 1.27 6.60
N GLU A 219 -2.86 1.43 7.35
CA GLU A 219 -3.94 0.45 7.45
C GLU A 219 -4.60 0.15 6.10
N ARG A 220 -4.92 1.19 5.31
CA ARG A 220 -5.48 1.01 3.96
C ARG A 220 -4.53 0.20 3.08
N PHE A 221 -3.23 0.45 3.16
CA PHE A 221 -2.26 -0.28 2.36
C PHE A 221 -1.97 -1.68 2.91
N LEU A 222 -2.07 -1.91 4.22
CA LEU A 222 -2.08 -3.24 4.81
C LEU A 222 -3.23 -4.08 4.21
N ARG A 223 -4.46 -3.56 4.17
CA ARG A 223 -5.59 -4.28 3.55
C ARG A 223 -5.36 -4.62 2.08
N VAL A 224 -4.74 -3.71 1.32
CA VAL A 224 -4.29 -3.99 -0.07
C VAL A 224 -3.26 -5.12 -0.09
N THR A 225 -2.27 -5.08 0.79
CA THR A 225 -1.21 -6.10 0.90
C THR A 225 -1.80 -7.47 1.19
N GLY A 226 -2.73 -7.57 2.14
CA GLY A 226 -3.45 -8.80 2.45
C GLY A 226 -4.21 -9.38 1.25
N ALA A 227 -4.92 -8.54 0.50
CA ALA A 227 -5.63 -8.97 -0.71
C ALA A 227 -4.68 -9.44 -1.82
N LEU A 228 -3.48 -8.85 -1.95
CA LEU A 228 -2.47 -9.30 -2.91
C LEU A 228 -1.83 -10.63 -2.46
N ILE A 229 -1.60 -10.80 -1.16
CA ILE A 229 -1.15 -12.07 -0.58
C ILE A 229 -2.16 -13.19 -0.89
N GLU A 230 -3.46 -12.96 -0.65
CA GLU A 230 -4.51 -13.93 -0.98
C GLU A 230 -4.55 -14.28 -2.47
N GLN A 231 -4.29 -13.31 -3.36
CA GLN A 231 -4.16 -13.57 -4.79
C GLN A 231 -2.91 -14.41 -5.12
N ALA A 232 -1.85 -14.30 -4.33
CA ALA A 232 -0.59 -15.01 -4.54
C ALA A 232 -0.63 -16.47 -4.04
N ILE A 233 -1.21 -16.71 -2.86
CA ILE A 233 -1.18 -18.03 -2.20
C ILE A 233 -2.55 -18.70 -2.05
N GLY A 234 -3.60 -18.05 -2.54
CA GLY A 234 -4.98 -18.46 -2.32
C GLY A 234 -5.52 -17.98 -0.96
N SER A 235 -6.83 -18.03 -0.81
CA SER A 235 -7.47 -17.78 0.49
C SER A 235 -7.17 -18.96 1.43
N PRO A 236 -6.85 -18.73 2.72
CA PRO A 236 -6.68 -19.80 3.71
C PRO A 236 -7.96 -20.63 3.91
N ASP A 237 -9.14 -20.10 3.54
CA ASP A 237 -10.44 -20.77 3.61
C ASP A 237 -10.83 -21.50 2.30
N ALA A 238 -9.95 -21.50 1.29
CA ALA A 238 -10.23 -22.19 0.04
C ALA A 238 -10.26 -23.71 0.25
N PRO A 239 -11.34 -24.41 -0.17
CA PRO A 239 -11.38 -25.87 -0.11
C PRO A 239 -10.18 -26.45 -0.86
N ALA A 240 -9.44 -27.36 -0.22
CA ALA A 240 -8.34 -28.06 -0.87
C ALA A 240 -8.82 -28.66 -2.20
N PRO A 241 -8.06 -28.48 -3.31
CA PRO A 241 -8.46 -29.06 -4.59
C PRO A 241 -8.63 -30.57 -4.42
N ALA A 242 -9.78 -31.07 -4.85
CA ALA A 242 -10.12 -32.48 -4.73
C ALA A 242 -9.00 -33.32 -5.38
N PRO A 243 -8.54 -34.41 -4.72
CA PRO A 243 -7.51 -35.26 -5.29
C PRO A 243 -7.98 -35.73 -6.67
N ALA A 244 -7.10 -35.58 -7.66
CA ALA A 244 -7.38 -36.01 -9.02
C ALA A 244 -7.79 -37.49 -8.98
N ALA A 245 -8.98 -37.78 -9.49
CA ALA A 245 -9.44 -39.15 -9.60
C ALA A 245 -8.47 -39.91 -10.50
N ASP A 246 -7.72 -40.83 -9.90
CA ASP A 246 -6.89 -41.79 -10.62
C ASP A 246 -7.77 -42.49 -11.67
N GLN A 247 -7.46 -42.25 -12.94
CA GLN A 247 -8.06 -42.97 -14.05
C GLN A 247 -7.48 -44.39 -14.04
N TYR A 248 -8.28 -45.33 -13.52
CA TYR A 248 -8.08 -46.77 -13.72
C TYR A 248 -8.61 -47.19 -15.09
#